data_AF-A0A538R556-F1
#
_entry.id   AF-A0A538R556-F1
#
_cell.length_a   1.000
_cell.length_b   1.000
_cell.length_c   1.000
_cell.angle_alpha   90.00
_cell.angle_beta   90.00
_cell.angle_gamma   90.00
#
_symmetry.space_group_name_H-M   'P 1'
#
loop_
_entity.id
_entity.type
_entity.pdbx_description
1 polymer ?
#
loop_
_entity_poly.entity_id
_entity_poly.type
_entity_poly.pdbx_seq_one_letter_code
_entity_poly.pdbx_strand_id
1 'polypeptide(L)'
;MAGLDEAHARTALAEMQERLARGPVAALGITAAATAEDVRTAFLQLTKRFHPVRFGRMASDIQKQANEVFLALRAAHDTIAKTLRRPAAPGTVPVAQPSAGDGRTGQGLPPRTARSPAAPDAAAAAAAAANPAANRPGAAPPRAPGVARPAGSAAPITARDEAAVIDLLQRQQWDLARSALHQLAARDPSSKRIQALMSYARGREAQLDRRLDDARVELHEALELDPDLQPAKTALQELFSRRK
;
A
#
# COMPACT_ATOMS: atom_id res chain seq x y z
N MET A 1 0.94 -17.21 -30.19
CA MET A 1 0.97 -17.84 -28.84
C MET A 1 0.40 -16.92 -27.78
N ALA A 2 0.89 -15.68 -27.59
CA ALA A 2 0.44 -14.77 -26.53
C ALA A 2 -1.10 -14.57 -26.42
N GLY A 3 -1.82 -14.50 -27.55
CA GLY A 3 -3.29 -14.32 -27.53
C GLY A 3 -4.10 -15.48 -26.94
N LEU A 4 -3.60 -16.72 -27.04
CA LEU A 4 -4.25 -17.90 -26.44
C LEU A 4 -4.12 -17.87 -24.91
N ASP A 5 -2.95 -17.44 -24.41
CA ASP A 5 -2.71 -17.30 -22.97
C ASP A 5 -3.57 -16.17 -22.37
N GLU A 6 -3.78 -15.08 -23.09
CA GLU A 6 -4.65 -13.98 -22.65
C GLU A 6 -6.12 -14.37 -22.57
N ALA A 7 -6.64 -15.14 -23.53
CA ALA A 7 -8.02 -15.61 -23.50
C ALA A 7 -8.28 -16.51 -22.28
N HIS A 8 -7.37 -17.45 -22.00
CA HIS A 8 -7.46 -18.29 -20.81
C HIS A 8 -7.34 -17.49 -19.51
N ALA A 9 -6.48 -16.47 -19.48
CA ALA A 9 -6.34 -15.58 -18.33
C ALA A 9 -7.64 -14.82 -18.04
N ARG A 10 -8.30 -14.27 -19.07
CA ARG A 10 -9.60 -13.58 -18.92
C ARG A 10 -10.67 -14.51 -18.36
N THR A 11 -10.81 -15.71 -18.92
CA THR A 11 -11.76 -16.71 -18.42
C THR A 11 -11.51 -17.06 -16.95
N ALA A 12 -10.26 -17.34 -16.58
CA ALA A 12 -9.90 -17.69 -15.21
C ALA A 12 -10.14 -16.54 -14.21
N LEU A 13 -9.91 -15.28 -14.62
CA LEU A 13 -10.20 -14.10 -13.80
C LEU A 13 -11.70 -13.88 -13.63
N ALA A 14 -12.49 -14.03 -14.70
CA ALA A 14 -13.94 -13.90 -14.65
C ALA A 14 -14.58 -14.97 -13.74
N GLU A 15 -14.15 -16.23 -13.83
CA GLU A 15 -14.59 -17.31 -12.94
C GLU A 15 -14.29 -16.99 -11.46
N MET A 16 -13.12 -16.39 -11.18
CA MET A 16 -12.76 -16.01 -9.81
C MET A 16 -13.59 -14.83 -9.31
N GLN A 17 -13.88 -13.84 -10.15
CA GLN A 17 -14.79 -12.75 -9.82
C GLN A 17 -16.19 -13.27 -9.47
N GLU A 18 -16.71 -14.24 -10.22
CA GLU A 18 -18.00 -14.87 -9.93
C GLU A 18 -17.98 -15.60 -8.57
N ARG A 19 -16.90 -16.32 -8.24
CA ARG A 19 -16.73 -16.95 -6.92
C ARG A 19 -16.68 -15.93 -5.79
N LEU A 20 -16.01 -14.80 -6.00
CA LEU A 20 -15.95 -13.70 -5.04
C LEU A 20 -17.34 -13.09 -4.78
N ALA A 21 -18.17 -12.97 -5.83
CA ALA A 21 -19.55 -12.48 -5.71
C ALA A 21 -20.45 -13.39 -4.84
N ARG A 22 -20.15 -14.70 -4.77
CA ARG A 22 -20.85 -15.66 -3.89
C ARG A 22 -20.42 -15.58 -2.42
N GLY A 23 -19.36 -14.83 -2.12
CA GLY A 23 -18.91 -14.53 -0.76
C GLY A 23 -17.55 -15.12 -0.38
N PRO A 24 -17.01 -14.76 0.80
CA PRO A 24 -15.62 -15.05 1.17
C PRO A 24 -15.27 -16.53 1.22
N VAL A 25 -16.17 -17.36 1.75
CA VAL A 25 -15.98 -18.82 1.90
C VAL A 25 -15.92 -19.50 0.52
N ALA A 26 -16.82 -19.12 -0.38
CA ALA A 26 -16.85 -19.61 -1.77
C ALA A 26 -15.62 -19.13 -2.57
N ALA A 27 -15.18 -17.89 -2.34
CA ALA A 27 -13.98 -17.32 -2.96
C ALA A 27 -12.74 -18.16 -2.65
N LEU A 28 -12.52 -18.50 -1.38
CA LEU A 28 -11.40 -19.36 -0.99
C LEU A 28 -11.62 -20.83 -1.34
N GLY A 29 -12.86 -21.26 -1.61
CA GLY A 29 -13.19 -22.65 -1.93
C GLY A 29 -13.02 -23.57 -0.75
N ILE A 30 -13.24 -23.05 0.45
CA ILE A 30 -13.16 -23.78 1.70
C ILE A 30 -14.57 -24.10 2.19
N THR A 31 -14.69 -25.07 3.08
CA THR A 31 -15.96 -25.39 3.74
C THR A 31 -16.20 -24.48 4.94
N ALA A 32 -17.43 -24.39 5.43
CA ALA A 32 -17.75 -23.63 6.64
C ALA A 32 -17.06 -24.18 7.91
N ALA A 33 -16.64 -25.45 7.88
CA ALA A 33 -15.90 -26.12 8.95
C ALA A 33 -14.37 -26.02 8.80
N ALA A 34 -13.88 -25.26 7.83
CA ALA A 34 -12.44 -25.14 7.57
C ALA A 34 -11.72 -24.46 8.75
N THR A 35 -10.52 -24.96 9.04
CA THR A 35 -9.67 -24.43 10.10
C THR A 35 -8.93 -23.16 9.62
N ALA A 36 -8.32 -22.43 10.55
CA ALA A 36 -7.49 -21.26 10.20
C ALA A 36 -6.29 -21.62 9.31
N GLU A 37 -5.77 -22.86 9.44
CA GLU A 37 -4.68 -23.36 8.61
C GLU A 37 -5.14 -23.64 7.18
N ASP A 38 -6.34 -24.21 7.00
CA ASP A 38 -6.96 -24.44 5.70
C ASP A 38 -7.19 -23.12 4.95
N VAL A 39 -7.70 -22.10 5.65
CA VAL A 39 -7.91 -20.74 5.12
C VAL A 39 -6.60 -20.16 4.59
N ARG A 40 -5.53 -20.24 5.39
CA ARG A 40 -4.20 -19.73 5.02
C ARG A 40 -3.65 -20.49 3.81
N THR A 41 -3.77 -21.80 3.80
CA THR A 41 -3.28 -22.65 2.70
C THR A 41 -4.02 -22.36 1.40
N ALA A 42 -5.35 -22.27 1.44
CA ALA A 42 -6.17 -21.90 0.29
C ALA A 42 -5.79 -20.52 -0.26
N PHE A 43 -5.64 -19.52 0.61
CA PHE A 43 -5.22 -18.17 0.22
C PHE A 43 -3.84 -18.17 -0.45
N LEU A 44 -2.86 -18.89 0.09
CA LEU A 44 -1.52 -18.98 -0.51
C LEU A 44 -1.54 -19.67 -1.88
N GLN A 45 -2.40 -20.67 -2.09
CA GLN A 45 -2.55 -21.29 -3.41
C GLN A 45 -3.18 -20.35 -4.43
N LEU A 46 -4.21 -19.60 -4.02
CA LEU A 46 -4.87 -18.64 -4.90
C LEU A 46 -3.94 -17.46 -5.23
N THR A 47 -3.19 -16.94 -4.27
CA THR A 47 -2.23 -15.84 -4.53
C THR A 47 -1.12 -16.27 -5.50
N LYS A 48 -0.64 -17.52 -5.47
CA LYS A 48 0.30 -18.04 -6.47
C LYS A 48 -0.27 -18.03 -7.90
N ARG A 49 -1.58 -18.25 -8.04
CA ARG A 49 -2.26 -18.30 -9.34
C ARG A 49 -2.64 -16.90 -9.84
N PHE A 50 -3.10 -16.04 -8.93
CA PHE A 50 -3.69 -14.73 -9.24
C PHE A 50 -2.80 -13.53 -8.84
N HIS A 51 -1.49 -13.73 -8.63
CA HIS A 51 -0.58 -12.62 -8.31
C HIS A 51 -0.47 -11.63 -9.49
N PRO A 52 -0.60 -10.29 -9.29
CA PRO A 52 -0.55 -9.31 -10.38
C PRO A 52 0.70 -9.40 -11.26
N VAL A 53 1.85 -9.72 -10.66
CA VAL A 53 3.14 -9.91 -11.38
C VAL A 53 3.04 -10.93 -12.51
N ARG A 54 2.23 -11.99 -12.37
CA ARG A 54 2.05 -13.01 -13.43
C ARG A 54 1.37 -12.45 -14.67
N PHE A 55 0.55 -11.42 -14.50
CA PHE A 55 -0.21 -10.78 -15.58
C PHE A 55 0.50 -9.54 -16.14
N GLY A 56 1.65 -9.13 -15.57
CA GLY A 56 2.33 -7.87 -15.92
C GLY A 56 2.84 -7.75 -17.36
N ARG A 57 2.84 -8.85 -18.14
CA ARG A 57 3.17 -8.86 -19.57
C ARG A 57 1.95 -8.98 -20.49
N MET A 58 0.75 -9.12 -19.92
CA MET A 58 -0.51 -9.25 -20.65
C MET A 58 -1.12 -7.87 -20.92
N ALA A 59 -2.20 -7.82 -21.70
CA ALA A 59 -2.97 -6.60 -21.92
C ALA A 59 -3.39 -5.88 -20.62
N SER A 60 -3.47 -4.53 -20.66
CA SER A 60 -3.68 -3.69 -19.48
C SER A 60 -5.02 -3.91 -18.77
N ASP A 61 -6.05 -4.34 -19.51
CA ASP A 61 -7.35 -4.75 -18.96
C ASP A 61 -7.20 -5.97 -18.04
N ILE A 62 -6.45 -6.98 -18.49
CA ILE A 62 -6.17 -8.20 -17.71
C ILE A 62 -5.39 -7.85 -16.44
N GLN A 63 -4.41 -6.95 -16.54
CA GLN A 63 -3.63 -6.49 -15.38
C GLN A 63 -4.53 -5.83 -14.32
N LYS A 64 -5.46 -4.96 -14.74
CA LYS A 64 -6.43 -4.31 -13.85
C LYS A 64 -7.35 -5.35 -13.19
N GLN A 65 -7.92 -6.27 -13.96
CA GLN A 65 -8.76 -7.35 -13.45
C GLN A 65 -8.02 -8.23 -12.44
N ALA A 66 -6.77 -8.60 -12.72
CA ALA A 66 -5.95 -9.38 -11.79
C ALA A 66 -5.70 -8.64 -10.47
N ASN A 67 -5.45 -7.33 -10.53
CA ASN A 67 -5.28 -6.51 -9.33
C ASN A 67 -6.59 -6.45 -8.49
N GLU A 68 -7.74 -6.25 -9.14
CA GLU A 68 -9.05 -6.26 -8.47
C GLU A 68 -9.34 -7.61 -7.80
N VAL A 69 -9.15 -8.72 -8.52
CA VAL A 69 -9.31 -10.08 -8.00
C VAL A 69 -8.39 -10.33 -6.80
N PHE A 70 -7.13 -9.89 -6.87
CA PHE A 70 -6.17 -10.07 -5.79
C PHE A 70 -6.55 -9.29 -4.53
N LEU A 71 -6.99 -8.03 -4.67
CA LEU A 71 -7.46 -7.22 -3.55
C LEU A 71 -8.73 -7.82 -2.91
N ALA A 72 -9.66 -8.30 -3.73
CA ALA A 72 -10.88 -8.95 -3.25
C ALA A 72 -10.59 -10.27 -2.51
N LEU A 73 -9.63 -11.07 -2.99
CA LEU A 73 -9.15 -12.27 -2.30
C LEU A 73 -8.55 -11.96 -0.94
N ARG A 74 -7.76 -10.89 -0.83
CA ARG A 74 -7.19 -10.43 0.45
C ARG A 74 -8.30 -10.01 1.42
N ALA A 75 -9.28 -9.23 0.95
CA ALA A 75 -10.43 -8.83 1.77
C ALA A 75 -11.26 -10.04 2.23
N ALA A 76 -11.45 -11.05 1.39
CA ALA A 76 -12.13 -12.29 1.75
C ALA A 76 -11.38 -13.06 2.84
N HIS A 77 -10.06 -13.21 2.71
CA HIS A 77 -9.20 -13.82 3.73
C HIS A 77 -9.30 -13.08 5.07
N ASP A 78 -9.17 -11.75 5.06
CA ASP A 78 -9.20 -10.94 6.28
C ASP A 78 -10.57 -11.00 6.97
N THR A 79 -11.65 -11.07 6.18
CA THR A 79 -13.02 -11.27 6.70
C THR A 79 -13.15 -12.61 7.42
N ILE A 80 -12.65 -13.70 6.83
CA ILE A 80 -12.72 -15.04 7.46
C ILE A 80 -11.81 -15.11 8.69
N ALA A 81 -10.60 -14.57 8.61
CA ALA A 81 -9.68 -14.52 9.74
C ALA A 81 -10.28 -13.75 10.93
N LYS A 82 -11.00 -12.65 10.67
CA LYS A 82 -11.73 -11.90 11.70
C LYS A 82 -12.87 -12.71 12.32
N THR A 83 -13.62 -13.46 11.51
CA THR A 83 -14.70 -14.34 11.99
C THR A 83 -14.15 -15.47 12.87
N LEU A 84 -13.04 -16.10 12.48
CA LEU A 84 -12.39 -17.16 13.25
C LEU A 84 -11.75 -16.67 14.54
N ARG A 85 -11.22 -15.43 14.54
CA ARG A 85 -10.63 -14.83 15.74
C ARG A 85 -11.65 -14.34 16.75
N ARG A 86 -12.92 -14.15 16.36
CA ARG A 86 -13.95 -13.71 17.29
C ARG A 86 -14.18 -14.86 18.28
N PRO A 87 -13.73 -14.77 19.55
CA PRO A 87 -14.05 -15.80 20.51
C PRO A 87 -15.57 -15.90 20.57
N ALA A 88 -16.09 -17.13 20.50
CA ALA A 88 -17.51 -17.40 20.68
C ALA A 88 -17.85 -16.92 22.10
N ALA A 89 -18.26 -15.66 22.23
CA ALA A 89 -18.62 -15.08 23.51
C ALA A 89 -19.79 -15.91 24.05
N PRO A 90 -19.62 -16.63 25.18
CA PRO A 90 -20.70 -17.40 25.74
C PRO A 90 -21.73 -16.42 26.29
N GLY A 91 -22.91 -16.36 25.67
CA GLY A 91 -24.10 -15.78 26.31
C GLY A 91 -24.72 -14.53 25.69
N THR A 92 -24.26 -14.02 24.54
CA THR A 92 -25.07 -13.02 23.82
C THR A 92 -26.13 -13.77 23.00
N VAL A 93 -27.28 -14.02 23.63
CA VAL A 93 -28.49 -14.47 22.90
C VAL A 93 -28.69 -13.56 21.69
N PRO A 94 -28.83 -14.11 20.47
CA PRO A 94 -29.14 -13.30 19.30
C PRO A 94 -30.53 -12.68 19.55
N VAL A 95 -30.55 -11.41 19.93
CA VAL A 95 -31.77 -10.62 19.90
C VAL A 95 -32.21 -10.64 18.44
N ALA A 96 -33.30 -11.38 18.18
CA ALA A 96 -33.93 -11.46 16.88
C ALA A 96 -34.09 -10.04 16.34
N GLN A 97 -33.38 -9.71 15.26
CA GLN A 97 -33.69 -8.52 14.49
C GLN A 97 -35.13 -8.68 14.01
N PRO A 98 -36.06 -7.79 14.41
CA PRO A 98 -37.39 -7.81 13.85
C PRO A 98 -37.27 -7.46 12.37
N SER A 99 -37.66 -8.40 11.52
CA SER A 99 -37.99 -8.16 10.12
C SER A 99 -39.12 -7.13 10.07
N ALA A 100 -38.77 -5.84 9.99
CA ALA A 100 -39.71 -4.79 9.68
C ALA A 100 -40.04 -4.88 8.19
N GLY A 101 -41.27 -5.32 7.93
CA GLY A 101 -41.81 -5.52 6.61
C GLY A 101 -41.96 -4.24 5.79
N ASP A 102 -42.09 -4.48 4.49
CA ASP A 102 -42.76 -3.65 3.49
C ASP A 102 -43.92 -2.82 4.06
N GLY A 103 -43.92 -1.51 3.77
CA GLY A 103 -45.10 -0.67 4.03
C GLY A 103 -44.91 0.84 4.00
N ARG A 104 -44.85 1.39 2.79
CA ARG A 104 -45.59 2.59 2.34
C ARG A 104 -45.32 4.00 2.95
N THR A 105 -44.95 4.90 2.03
CA THR A 105 -45.41 6.31 1.85
C THR A 105 -45.25 7.34 2.98
N GLY A 106 -44.46 8.39 2.72
CA GLY A 106 -44.60 9.67 3.43
C GLY A 106 -43.45 10.65 3.25
N GLN A 107 -43.60 11.58 2.29
CA GLN A 107 -43.12 12.96 2.24
C GLN A 107 -42.03 13.45 3.22
N GLY A 108 -40.98 14.08 2.67
CA GLY A 108 -40.22 15.12 3.39
C GLY A 108 -38.75 15.27 2.98
N LEU A 109 -38.47 15.71 1.76
CA LEU A 109 -37.13 16.13 1.32
C LEU A 109 -36.85 17.59 1.73
N PRO A 110 -35.71 17.91 2.38
CA PRO A 110 -35.09 19.22 2.24
C PRO A 110 -34.16 19.26 1.00
N PRO A 111 -34.01 20.42 0.34
CA PRO A 111 -33.33 20.53 -0.95
C PRO A 111 -31.82 20.38 -0.80
N ARG A 112 -31.27 19.32 -1.41
CA ARG A 112 -29.82 19.16 -1.60
C ARG A 112 -29.44 19.94 -2.84
N THR A 113 -28.73 21.05 -2.66
CA THR A 113 -28.16 21.84 -3.74
C THR A 113 -27.23 20.96 -4.58
N ALA A 114 -27.58 20.85 -5.85
CA ALA A 114 -26.81 20.14 -6.87
C ALA A 114 -25.45 20.83 -7.05
N ARG A 115 -24.36 20.07 -6.90
CA ARG A 115 -23.04 20.47 -7.38
C ARG A 115 -22.69 19.55 -8.53
N SER A 116 -22.80 20.09 -9.75
CA SER A 116 -22.50 19.42 -11.01
C SER A 116 -21.06 18.87 -11.03
N PRO A 117 -20.81 17.70 -11.64
CA PRO A 117 -19.47 17.26 -12.00
C PRO A 117 -18.99 18.06 -13.22
N ALA A 118 -17.89 18.80 -13.05
CA ALA A 118 -17.14 19.34 -14.17
C ALA A 118 -16.44 18.19 -14.90
N ALA A 119 -16.56 18.19 -16.23
CA ALA A 119 -15.94 17.25 -17.14
C ALA A 119 -14.40 17.26 -17.04
N PRO A 120 -13.72 16.14 -17.30
CA PRO A 120 -12.30 16.17 -17.63
C PRO A 120 -12.12 16.62 -19.09
N ASP A 121 -11.44 17.75 -19.24
CA ASP A 121 -10.96 18.25 -20.51
C ASP A 121 -9.92 17.29 -21.10
N ALA A 122 -10.10 16.97 -22.37
CA ALA A 122 -9.22 16.15 -23.18
C ALA A 122 -8.57 17.06 -24.22
N ALA A 123 -7.27 17.34 -24.09
CA ALA A 123 -6.41 17.80 -25.17
C ALA A 123 -4.95 17.68 -24.71
N ALA A 124 -4.15 16.80 -25.34
CA ALA A 124 -3.10 17.20 -26.31
C ALA A 124 -1.79 17.60 -25.60
N ALA A 125 -0.58 17.25 -26.02
CA ALA A 125 -0.09 16.54 -27.19
C ALA A 125 1.33 16.03 -26.89
N ALA A 126 1.70 14.95 -27.58
CA ALA A 126 2.97 14.75 -28.28
C ALA A 126 4.27 15.31 -27.67
N ALA A 127 5.14 14.41 -27.21
CA ALA A 127 6.57 14.50 -27.50
C ALA A 127 7.13 13.08 -27.71
N ALA A 128 7.07 12.65 -28.97
CA ALA A 128 7.87 11.57 -29.48
C ALA A 128 9.34 12.00 -29.48
N ALA A 129 10.21 11.22 -28.85
CA ALA A 129 11.63 11.21 -29.17
C ALA A 129 12.04 9.75 -29.42
N ALA A 130 12.49 9.53 -30.64
CA ALA A 130 12.79 8.26 -31.26
C ALA A 130 13.92 7.51 -30.54
N ASN A 131 13.71 6.22 -30.27
CA ASN A 131 14.81 5.27 -30.13
C ASN A 131 15.04 4.59 -31.48
N PRO A 132 16.18 4.81 -32.17
CA PRO A 132 16.48 4.10 -33.39
C PRO A 132 16.78 2.63 -33.10
N ALA A 133 16.22 1.79 -33.97
CA ALA A 133 16.43 0.36 -34.00
C ALA A 133 17.86 -0.02 -34.43
N ALA A 134 18.26 -1.21 -33.99
CA ALA A 134 19.11 -2.18 -34.68
C ALA A 134 20.54 -1.76 -35.08
N ASN A 135 21.52 -2.26 -34.31
CA ASN A 135 22.68 -2.93 -34.89
C ASN A 135 23.28 -3.95 -33.90
N ARG A 136 23.03 -5.25 -34.14
CA ARG A 136 23.97 -6.35 -33.86
C ARG A 136 24.77 -6.52 -35.17
N PRO A 137 26.09 -6.78 -35.18
CA PRO A 137 26.68 -7.96 -34.53
C PRO A 137 28.10 -7.77 -33.95
N GLY A 138 28.44 -8.57 -32.94
CA GLY A 138 29.82 -8.68 -32.46
C GLY A 138 29.89 -9.62 -31.26
N ALA A 139 30.27 -10.87 -31.51
CA ALA A 139 30.58 -11.84 -30.47
C ALA A 139 31.72 -11.31 -29.59
N ALA A 140 31.41 -10.98 -28.34
CA ALA A 140 32.42 -10.66 -27.34
C ALA A 140 32.95 -11.96 -26.70
N PRO A 141 34.25 -12.08 -26.44
CA PRO A 141 34.84 -13.25 -25.79
C PRO A 141 34.33 -13.39 -24.34
N PRO A 142 34.36 -14.62 -23.77
CA PRO A 142 33.90 -14.89 -22.42
C PRO A 142 34.67 -14.02 -21.41
N ARG A 143 33.98 -13.08 -20.75
CA ARG A 143 34.53 -12.37 -19.59
C ARG A 143 34.73 -13.40 -18.48
N ALA A 144 35.97 -13.49 -18.00
CA ALA A 144 36.35 -14.27 -16.84
C ALA A 144 35.44 -13.94 -15.63
N PRO A 145 35.19 -14.91 -14.72
CA PRO A 145 34.44 -14.69 -13.49
C PRO A 145 35.08 -13.55 -12.71
N GLY A 146 34.38 -12.41 -12.69
CA GLY A 146 34.80 -11.22 -11.98
C GLY A 146 34.94 -11.53 -10.50
N VAL A 147 36.14 -11.27 -9.98
CA VAL A 147 36.48 -11.29 -8.56
C VAL A 147 35.37 -10.60 -7.79
N ALA A 148 34.72 -11.33 -6.89
CA ALA A 148 33.67 -10.80 -6.02
C ALA A 148 34.18 -9.51 -5.37
N ARG A 149 33.56 -8.38 -5.74
CA ARG A 149 33.86 -7.09 -5.14
C ARG A 149 33.64 -7.27 -3.64
N PRO A 150 34.68 -7.14 -2.79
CA PRO A 150 34.50 -7.33 -1.36
C PRO A 150 33.42 -6.36 -0.90
N ALA A 151 32.47 -6.86 -0.12
CA ALA A 151 31.48 -6.06 0.56
C ALA A 151 32.25 -5.07 1.45
N GLY A 152 32.53 -3.89 0.89
CA GLY A 152 33.28 -2.87 1.58
C GLY A 152 32.49 -2.46 2.81
N SER A 153 33.13 -2.52 3.98
CA SER A 153 32.62 -1.91 5.20
C SER A 153 32.07 -0.54 4.86
N ALA A 154 30.75 -0.38 4.99
CA ALA A 154 30.13 0.92 4.83
C ALA A 154 30.80 1.88 5.82
N ALA A 155 31.23 3.04 5.33
CA ALA A 155 31.79 4.07 6.19
C ALA A 155 30.80 4.41 7.32
N PRO A 156 31.27 4.62 8.55
CA PRO A 156 30.40 4.98 9.67
C PRO A 156 29.63 6.24 9.33
N ILE A 157 28.37 6.30 9.78
CA ILE A 157 27.54 7.49 9.59
C ILE A 157 28.18 8.64 10.34
N THR A 158 28.42 9.73 9.63
CA THR A 158 29.08 10.90 10.20
C THR A 158 28.05 11.92 10.67
N ALA A 159 28.39 12.73 11.68
CA ALA A 159 27.57 13.85 12.11
C ALA A 159 27.26 14.85 10.97
N ARG A 160 28.11 14.88 9.93
CA ARG A 160 27.91 15.69 8.74
C ARG A 160 26.73 15.19 7.89
N ASP A 161 26.56 13.88 7.78
CA ASP A 161 25.45 13.29 7.03
C ASP A 161 24.12 13.61 7.71
N GLU A 162 24.07 13.51 9.04
CA GLU A 162 22.89 13.88 9.83
C GLU A 162 22.57 15.38 9.70
N ALA A 163 23.57 16.25 9.79
CA ALA A 163 23.37 17.69 9.64
C ALA A 163 22.80 18.05 8.26
N ALA A 164 23.24 17.36 7.20
CA ALA A 164 22.71 17.55 5.85
C ALA A 164 21.23 17.16 5.77
N VAL A 165 20.82 16.06 6.42
CA VAL A 165 19.40 15.66 6.48
C VAL A 165 18.57 16.69 7.26
N ILE A 166 19.09 17.20 8.38
CA ILE A 166 18.40 18.23 9.16
C ILE A 166 18.19 19.50 8.33
N ASP A 167 19.19 19.93 7.55
CA ASP A 167 19.05 21.07 6.62
C ASP A 167 17.97 20.82 5.55
N LEU A 168 17.91 19.60 4.96
CA LEU A 168 16.84 19.23 4.02
C LEU A 168 15.45 19.30 4.67
N LEU A 169 15.32 18.81 5.92
CA LEU A 169 14.06 18.85 6.67
C LEU A 169 13.64 20.30 7.00
N GLN A 170 14.59 21.16 7.37
CA GLN A 170 14.34 22.58 7.64
C GLN A 170 13.88 23.34 6.39
N ARG A 171 14.41 22.97 5.22
CA ARG A 171 14.01 23.51 3.91
C ARG A 171 12.73 22.91 3.35
N GLN A 172 12.07 22.03 4.10
CA GLN A 172 10.85 21.33 3.70
C GLN A 172 11.01 20.48 2.42
N GLN A 173 12.22 19.98 2.16
CA GLN A 173 12.52 19.11 1.02
C GLN A 173 12.30 17.64 1.42
N TRP A 174 11.03 17.27 1.65
CA TRP A 174 10.67 15.99 2.27
C TRP A 174 11.11 14.77 1.47
N ASP A 175 10.99 14.78 0.15
CA ASP A 175 11.38 13.65 -0.72
C ASP A 175 12.90 13.40 -0.69
N LEU A 176 13.69 14.47 -0.74
CA LEU A 176 15.14 14.41 -0.64
C LEU A 176 15.58 13.95 0.74
N ALA A 177 14.98 14.52 1.80
CA ALA A 177 15.26 14.13 3.18
C ALA A 177 14.94 12.64 3.42
N ARG A 178 13.80 12.15 2.93
CA ARG A 178 13.40 10.74 3.05
C ARG A 178 14.36 9.82 2.32
N SER A 179 14.75 10.17 1.10
CA SER A 179 15.72 9.41 0.31
C SER A 179 17.07 9.32 1.02
N ALA A 180 17.56 10.44 1.56
CA ALA A 180 18.79 10.49 2.34
C ALA A 180 18.69 9.66 3.63
N LEU A 181 17.58 9.76 4.37
CA LEU A 181 17.32 8.97 5.57
C LEU A 181 17.29 7.47 5.29
N HIS A 182 16.68 7.02 4.19
CA HIS A 182 16.73 5.61 3.79
C HIS A 182 18.14 5.13 3.46
N GLN A 183 18.96 5.96 2.82
CA GLN A 183 20.37 5.63 2.56
C GLN A 183 21.17 5.51 3.86
N LEU A 184 20.91 6.37 4.84
CA LEU A 184 21.54 6.30 6.16
C LEU A 184 21.05 5.07 6.94
N ALA A 185 19.74 4.79 6.94
CA ALA A 185 19.18 3.60 7.57
C ALA A 185 19.68 2.29 6.94
N ALA A 186 19.98 2.28 5.63
CA ALA A 186 20.59 1.13 4.97
C ALA A 186 22.03 0.88 5.43
N ARG A 187 22.75 1.93 5.85
CA ARG A 187 24.11 1.83 6.40
C ARG A 187 24.11 1.43 7.87
N ASP A 188 23.21 2.01 8.65
CA ASP A 188 23.02 1.67 10.07
C ASP A 188 21.52 1.58 10.41
N PRO A 189 20.92 0.39 10.28
CA PRO A 189 19.50 0.19 10.60
C PRO A 189 19.24 0.23 12.11
N SER A 190 20.28 0.16 12.95
CA SER A 190 20.16 0.12 14.41
C SER A 190 20.12 1.50 15.05
N SER A 191 20.45 2.56 14.29
CA SER A 191 20.43 3.93 14.78
C SER A 191 19.01 4.43 15.04
N LYS A 192 18.66 4.52 16.33
CA LYS A 192 17.37 5.08 16.79
C LYS A 192 17.16 6.51 16.33
N ARG A 193 18.24 7.30 16.27
CA ARG A 193 18.20 8.71 15.84
C ARG A 193 17.75 8.85 14.38
N ILE A 194 18.22 7.98 13.49
CA ILE A 194 17.79 7.98 12.08
C ILE A 194 16.32 7.58 11.97
N GLN A 195 15.90 6.54 12.73
CA GLN A 195 14.49 6.13 12.78
C GLN A 195 13.59 7.26 13.30
N ALA A 196 14.01 7.98 14.35
CA ALA A 196 13.30 9.13 14.90
C ALA A 196 13.12 10.25 13.85
N LEU A 197 14.17 10.56 13.08
CA LEU A 197 14.10 11.53 11.98
C LEU A 197 13.17 11.09 10.85
N MET A 198 13.08 9.78 10.57
CA MET A 198 12.12 9.24 9.59
C MET A 198 10.67 9.39 10.06
N SER A 199 10.37 9.06 11.31
CA SER A 199 9.02 9.26 11.88
C SER A 199 8.66 10.75 11.96
N TYR A 200 9.63 11.62 12.30
CA TYR A 200 9.45 13.07 12.23
C TYR A 200 9.09 13.56 10.81
N ALA A 201 9.80 13.09 9.78
CA ALA A 201 9.53 13.45 8.39
C ALA A 201 8.13 13.01 7.93
N ARG A 202 7.72 11.78 8.27
CA ARG A 202 6.36 11.27 8.04
C ARG A 202 5.30 12.11 8.74
N GLY A 203 5.56 12.50 9.99
CA GLY A 203 4.68 13.38 10.77
C GLY A 203 4.47 14.72 10.08
N ARG A 204 5.54 15.38 9.60
CA ARG A 204 5.44 16.67 8.88
C ARG A 204 4.70 16.57 7.55
N GLU A 205 4.88 15.50 6.80
CA GLU A 205 4.12 15.24 5.57
C GLU A 205 2.61 15.08 5.87
N ALA A 206 2.26 14.30 6.90
CA ALA A 206 0.87 14.16 7.33
C ALA A 206 0.25 15.50 7.78
N GLN A 207 1.04 16.41 8.38
CA GLN A 207 0.56 17.77 8.70
C GLN A 207 0.19 18.56 7.44
N LEU A 208 1.00 18.47 6.37
CA LEU A 208 0.74 19.17 5.10
C LEU A 208 -0.50 18.61 4.40
N ASP A 209 -0.72 17.30 4.49
CA ASP A 209 -1.91 16.61 3.97
C ASP A 209 -3.17 16.86 4.82
N ARG A 210 -3.08 17.64 5.91
CA ARG A 210 -4.14 17.86 6.90
C ARG A 210 -4.62 16.59 7.62
N ARG A 211 -3.80 15.54 7.65
CA ARG A 211 -4.02 14.31 8.43
C ARG A 211 -3.47 14.48 9.84
N LEU A 212 -4.16 15.30 10.65
CA LEU A 212 -3.63 15.76 11.94
C LEU A 212 -3.45 14.64 12.98
N ASP A 213 -4.29 13.60 12.95
CA ASP A 213 -4.18 12.48 13.89
C ASP A 213 -2.99 11.59 13.54
N ASP A 214 -2.79 11.26 12.26
CA ASP A 214 -1.59 10.55 11.77
C ASP A 214 -0.32 11.32 12.12
N ALA A 215 -0.34 12.65 11.91
CA ALA A 215 0.79 13.51 12.24
C ALA A 215 1.16 13.46 13.73
N ARG A 216 0.17 13.37 14.63
CA ARG A 216 0.42 13.24 16.07
C ARG A 216 1.07 11.91 16.42
N VAL A 217 0.57 10.81 15.85
CA VAL A 217 1.09 9.46 16.10
C VAL A 217 2.56 9.38 15.69
N GLU A 218 2.88 9.81 14.46
CA GLU A 218 4.24 9.76 13.91
C GLU A 218 5.22 10.67 14.68
N LEU A 219 4.76 11.85 15.14
CA LEU A 219 5.61 12.75 15.96
C LEU A 219 5.82 12.22 17.39
N HIS A 220 4.85 11.51 17.97
CA HIS A 220 5.04 10.82 19.24
C HIS A 220 6.04 9.67 19.11
N GLU A 221 5.92 8.84 18.07
CA GLU A 221 6.88 7.76 17.78
C GLU A 221 8.31 8.31 17.62
N ALA A 222 8.47 9.47 16.97
CA ALA A 222 9.76 10.14 16.88
C ALA A 222 10.36 10.50 18.26
N LEU A 223 9.54 10.98 19.20
CA LEU A 223 9.97 11.32 20.56
C LEU A 223 10.19 10.10 21.47
N GLU A 224 9.51 8.98 21.20
CA GLU A 224 9.78 7.71 21.89
C GLU A 224 11.16 7.16 21.50
N LEU A 225 11.56 7.33 20.24
CA LEU A 225 12.86 6.91 19.73
C LEU A 225 14.00 7.84 20.16
N ASP A 226 13.78 9.16 20.10
CA ASP A 226 14.72 10.19 20.53
C ASP A 226 13.99 11.31 21.32
N PRO A 227 13.97 11.21 22.66
CA PRO A 227 13.32 12.20 23.53
C PRO A 227 13.91 13.60 23.43
N ASP A 228 15.13 13.76 22.91
CA ASP A 228 15.82 15.05 22.82
C ASP A 228 15.63 15.74 21.47
N LEU A 229 14.86 15.15 20.55
CA LEU A 229 14.58 15.66 19.22
C LEU A 229 13.70 16.93 19.27
N GLN A 230 14.33 18.09 19.45
CA GLN A 230 13.68 19.40 19.53
C GLN A 230 12.73 19.75 18.36
N PRO A 231 13.03 19.40 17.09
CA PRO A 231 12.12 19.66 15.98
C PRO A 231 10.76 18.97 16.15
N ALA A 232 10.73 17.74 16.66
CA ALA A 232 9.49 16.99 16.87
C ALA A 232 8.64 17.60 18.00
N LYS A 233 9.27 18.04 19.10
CA LYS A 233 8.58 18.75 20.19
C LYS A 233 7.90 20.03 19.70
N THR A 234 8.62 20.82 18.92
CA THR A 234 8.12 22.08 18.34
C THR A 234 6.94 21.81 17.41
N ALA A 235 7.05 20.81 16.52
CA ALA A 235 5.98 20.45 15.59
C ALA A 235 4.70 19.94 16.29
N LEU A 236 4.82 19.23 17.43
CA LEU A 236 3.68 18.85 18.26
C LEU A 236 3.02 20.06 18.91
N GLN A 237 3.80 21.00 19.44
CA GLN A 237 3.27 22.24 20.03
C GLN A 237 2.50 23.09 18.99
N GLU A 238 3.00 23.17 17.76
CA GLU A 238 2.31 23.82 16.64
C GLU A 238 0.93 23.19 16.37
N LEU A 239 0.82 21.85 16.40
CA LEU A 239 -0.45 21.15 16.18
C LEU A 239 -1.50 21.46 17.24
N PHE A 240 -1.10 21.60 18.49
CA PHE A 240 -2.02 21.97 19.57
C PHE A 240 -2.44 23.44 19.49
N SER A 241 -1.56 24.31 19.03
CA SER A 241 -1.83 25.75 18.91
C SER A 241 -2.84 26.08 17.80
N ARG A 242 -2.85 25.32 16.69
CA ARG A 242 -3.79 25.52 15.57
C ARG A 242 -5.22 25.08 15.83
N ARG A 243 -5.52 24.42 16.95
CA ARG A 243 -6.85 23.88 17.28
C ARG A 243 -7.73 24.84 18.11
N LYS A 244 -7.18 25.97 18.53
CA LYS A 244 -7.92 27.04 19.21
C LYS A 244 -8.44 28.04 18.20
#